data_AF-A0A7S2XV60-F1
#
_entry.id   AF-A0A7S2XV60-F1
#
_cell.length_a   1.000
_cell.length_b   1.000
_cell.length_c   1.000
_cell.angle_alpha   90.00
_cell.angle_beta   90.00
_cell.angle_gamma   90.00
#
_symmetry.space_group_name_H-M   'P 1'
#
loop_
_entity.id
_entity.type
_entity.pdbx_description
1 polymer ?
#
loop_
_entity_poly.entity_id
_entity_poly.type
_entity_poly.pdbx_seq_one_letter_code
_entity_poly.pdbx_strand_id
1 'polypeptide(L)'
;SICRNSYTIRFQERHKKTCPRLKTSTTNNNNDNNSNSWNKVTVRYGAGTMHHESVAHLWNEWNGFYYHDPELPRLMVRFEDLIFRPKEVTEQICKCAGGILGHRQDDMDAPVDGF
;
A
#
# COMPACT_ATOMS: atom_id res chain seq x y z
N SER A 1 5.58 5.81 -6.47
CA SER A 1 4.56 4.78 -6.23
C SER A 1 5.24 3.52 -5.74
N ILE A 2 4.58 2.75 -4.87
CA ILE A 2 5.08 1.46 -4.40
C ILE A 2 5.28 0.47 -5.55
N CYS A 3 4.60 0.72 -6.67
CA CYS A 3 4.74 -0.04 -7.90
C CYS A 3 5.98 0.37 -8.74
N ARG A 4 6.69 1.46 -8.41
CA ARG A 4 7.81 1.97 -9.22
C ARG A 4 9.15 1.29 -8.91
N ASN A 5 9.39 0.95 -7.65
CA ASN A 5 10.65 0.37 -7.19
C ASN A 5 10.37 -0.96 -6.50
N SER A 6 11.23 -1.96 -6.70
CA SER A 6 11.13 -3.21 -5.96
C SER A 6 11.34 -2.96 -4.47
N TYR A 7 10.46 -3.53 -3.65
CA TYR A 7 10.52 -3.42 -2.20
C TYR A 7 10.22 -4.76 -1.54
N THR A 8 10.73 -4.95 -0.34
CA THR A 8 10.38 -6.10 0.50
C THR A 8 10.11 -5.63 1.91
N ILE A 9 8.94 -5.98 2.44
CA ILE A 9 8.53 -5.67 3.81
C ILE A 9 8.69 -6.92 4.66
N ARG A 10 9.34 -6.80 5.81
CA ARG A 10 9.51 -7.89 6.78
C ARG A 10 9.11 -7.42 8.17
N PHE A 11 8.14 -8.11 8.78
CA PHE A 11 7.85 -7.96 10.20
C PHE A 11 9.05 -8.41 11.04
N GLN A 12 9.36 -7.64 12.09
CA GLN A 12 10.46 -7.97 12.98
C GLN A 12 10.17 -9.25 13.77
N GLU A 13 8.95 -9.38 14.28
CA GLU A 13 8.48 -10.64 14.85
C GLU A 13 7.63 -11.40 13.83
N ARG A 14 8.12 -12.58 13.42
CA ARG A 14 7.42 -13.50 12.52
C ARG A 14 7.22 -14.85 13.19
N HIS A 15 5.97 -15.20 13.45
CA HIS A 15 5.64 -16.57 13.82
C HIS A 15 5.62 -17.48 12.58
N LYS A 16 6.20 -18.68 12.69
CA LYS A 16 6.29 -19.63 11.56
C LYS A 16 4.95 -20.26 11.18
N LYS A 17 3.98 -20.30 12.10
CA LYS A 17 2.72 -21.04 11.95
C LYS A 17 1.48 -20.15 11.98
N THR A 18 1.63 -18.85 12.22
CA THR A 18 0.50 -17.92 12.35
C THR A 18 0.77 -16.64 11.57
N CYS A 19 -0.30 -15.97 11.17
CA CYS A 19 -0.20 -14.67 10.51
C CYS A 19 0.54 -13.67 11.40
N PRO A 20 1.30 -12.73 10.81
CA PRO A 20 1.94 -11.67 11.57
C PRO A 20 0.94 -10.87 12.40
N ARG A 21 1.24 -10.65 13.68
CA ARG A 21 0.42 -9.82 14.57
C ARG A 21 0.80 -8.36 14.36
N LEU A 22 -0.18 -7.46 14.41
CA LEU A 22 0.08 -6.00 14.29
C LEU A 22 0.64 -5.39 15.58
N LYS A 23 0.33 -6.01 16.72
CA LYS A 23 0.88 -5.66 18.03
C LYS A 23 1.53 -6.88 18.65
N THR A 24 2.62 -6.64 19.35
CA THR A 24 3.35 -7.60 20.16
C THR A 24 2.92 -7.38 21.61
N SER A 25 2.54 -8.47 22.29
CA SER A 25 2.22 -8.45 23.72
C SER A 25 3.36 -9.15 24.42
N THR A 26 4.10 -8.39 25.24
CA THR A 26 5.19 -8.92 26.04
C THR A 26 4.66 -9.18 27.44
N THR A 27 4.32 -10.44 27.74
CA THR A 27 3.97 -10.84 29.11
C THR A 27 5.26 -10.98 29.90
N ASN A 28 5.66 -9.93 30.63
CA ASN A 28 6.74 -10.06 31.60
C ASN A 28 6.15 -10.65 32.88
N ASN A 29 6.61 -11.85 33.28
CA ASN A 29 6.12 -12.58 34.45
C ASN A 29 6.41 -11.91 35.81
N ASN A 30 6.99 -10.72 35.83
CA ASN A 30 7.33 -9.98 37.04
C ASN A 30 6.76 -8.57 36.93
N ASN A 31 5.61 -8.34 37.56
CA ASN A 31 4.85 -7.09 37.63
C ASN A 31 4.11 -6.67 36.36
N ASP A 32 2.80 -6.54 36.53
CA ASP A 32 1.71 -6.53 35.56
C ASP A 32 1.63 -5.23 34.72
N ASN A 33 2.67 -4.95 33.93
CA ASN A 33 2.66 -3.90 32.93
C ASN A 33 2.67 -4.55 31.54
N ASN A 34 1.49 -4.89 31.04
CA ASN A 34 1.31 -5.41 29.69
C ASN A 34 1.60 -4.28 28.68
N SER A 35 2.87 -4.11 28.31
CA SER A 35 3.25 -3.12 27.30
C SER A 35 2.91 -3.65 25.91
N ASN A 36 1.84 -3.14 25.32
CA ASN A 36 1.50 -3.42 23.93
C ASN A 36 2.34 -2.53 23.01
N SER A 37 3.37 -3.12 22.39
CA SER A 37 4.16 -2.44 21.37
C SER A 37 3.67 -2.80 19.96
N TRP A 38 3.93 -1.92 18.98
CA TRP A 38 3.65 -2.20 17.59
C TRP A 38 4.66 -3.21 17.03
N ASN A 39 4.20 -4.12 16.16
CA ASN A 39 5.11 -5.00 15.43
C ASN A 39 5.80 -4.20 14.33
N LYS A 40 7.03 -3.78 14.63
CA LYS A 40 7.85 -2.99 13.72
C LYS A 40 8.14 -3.73 12.42
N VAL A 41 8.33 -2.96 11.35
CA VAL A 41 8.63 -3.51 10.03
C VAL A 41 9.93 -2.94 9.50
N THR A 42 10.71 -3.82 8.87
CA THR A 42 11.90 -3.45 8.11
C THR A 42 11.56 -3.51 6.63
N VAL A 43 11.87 -2.45 5.90
CA VAL A 43 11.64 -2.36 4.46
C VAL A 43 12.96 -2.21 3.74
N ARG A 44 13.15 -3.01 2.69
CA ARG A 44 14.31 -2.90 1.81
C ARG A 44 13.87 -2.28 0.48
N TYR A 45 14.54 -1.20 0.10
CA TYR A 45 14.35 -0.49 -1.17
C TYR A 45 15.65 -0.57 -1.97
N GLY A 46 15.70 -1.45 -2.97
CA GLY A 46 16.95 -1.73 -3.69
C GLY A 46 18.10 -2.12 -2.73
N ALA A 47 19.12 -1.25 -2.63
CA ALA A 47 20.25 -1.41 -1.72
C ALA A 47 20.02 -0.82 -0.30
N GLY A 48 19.04 0.08 -0.13
CA GLY A 48 18.74 0.74 1.15
C GLY A 48 17.80 -0.07 2.04
N THR A 49 17.94 0.07 3.35
CA THR A 49 17.05 -0.53 4.35
C THR A 49 16.52 0.55 5.30
N MET A 50 15.23 0.54 5.57
CA MET A 50 14.53 1.46 6.46
C MET A 50 13.71 0.69 7.51
N HIS A 51 13.47 1.32 8.65
CA HIS A 51 12.70 0.75 9.76
C HIS A 51 11.51 1.64 10.08
N HIS A 52 10.35 1.02 10.31
CA HIS A 52 9.11 1.73 10.64
C HIS A 52 8.45 1.07 11.86
N GLU A 53 7.78 1.89 12.67
CA GLU A 53 7.16 1.45 13.93
C GLU A 53 6.01 0.45 13.71
N SER A 54 5.36 0.47 12.55
CA SER A 54 4.33 -0.50 12.15
C SER A 54 4.13 -0.47 10.63
N VAL A 55 3.34 -1.42 10.10
CA VAL A 55 2.88 -1.37 8.69
C VAL A 55 2.10 -0.08 8.41
N ALA A 56 1.28 0.38 9.36
CA ALA A 56 0.53 1.62 9.21
C ALA A 56 1.45 2.85 9.18
N HIS A 57 2.50 2.88 9.99
CA HIS A 57 3.50 3.94 9.97
C HIS A 57 4.19 4.02 8.60
N LEU A 58 4.65 2.88 8.09
CA LEU A 58 5.20 2.77 6.73
C LEU A 58 4.23 3.32 5.68
N TRP A 59 2.96 2.92 5.74
CA TRP A 59 1.96 3.34 4.75
C TRP A 59 1.70 4.85 4.81
N ASN A 60 1.66 5.42 6.01
CA ASN A 60 1.46 6.84 6.23
C ASN A 60 2.65 7.66 5.73
N GLU A 61 3.89 7.29 6.07
CA GLU A 61 5.08 8.00 5.58
C GLU A 61 5.18 7.95 4.05
N TRP A 62 4.91 6.77 3.48
CA TRP A 62 4.98 6.58 2.03
C TRP A 62 3.95 7.45 1.29
N ASN A 63 2.68 7.40 1.69
CA ASN A 63 1.64 8.22 1.05
C ASN A 63 1.81 9.70 1.38
N GLY A 64 2.26 10.00 2.60
CA GLY A 64 2.54 11.35 3.06
C GLY A 64 3.55 12.08 2.18
N PHE A 65 4.61 11.39 1.73
CA PHE A 65 5.57 11.97 0.79
C PHE A 65 4.91 12.53 -0.48
N TYR A 66 4.00 11.77 -1.10
CA TYR A 66 3.28 12.21 -2.30
C TYR A 66 2.17 13.22 -2.00
N TYR A 67 1.58 13.16 -0.81
CA TYR A 67 0.49 14.03 -0.40
C TYR A 67 0.98 15.45 -0.07
N HIS A 68 2.13 15.54 0.60
CA HIS A 68 2.66 16.80 1.11
C HIS A 68 3.58 17.56 0.14
N ASP A 69 3.96 16.95 -0.98
CA ASP A 69 4.72 17.65 -2.03
C ASP A 69 3.82 18.69 -2.75
N PRO A 70 4.12 20.00 -2.61
CA PRO A 70 3.29 21.05 -3.20
C PRO A 70 3.57 21.28 -4.68
N GLU A 71 4.70 20.79 -5.22
CA GLU A 71 5.13 21.09 -6.59
C GLU A 71 4.60 20.07 -7.61
N LEU A 72 4.13 18.92 -7.15
CA LEU A 72 3.61 17.85 -8.01
C LEU A 72 2.08 17.94 -8.18
N PRO A 73 1.56 18.19 -9.42
CA PRO A 73 0.15 17.99 -9.70
C PRO A 73 -0.18 16.51 -9.50
N ARG A 74 -1.23 16.23 -8.72
CA ARG A 74 -1.52 14.88 -8.24
C ARG A 74 -2.96 14.47 -8.52
N LEU A 75 -3.11 13.21 -8.93
CA LEU A 75 -4.38 12.52 -9.07
C LEU A 75 -4.37 11.32 -8.13
N MET A 76 -5.30 11.29 -7.17
CA MET A 76 -5.42 10.18 -6.23
C MET A 76 -6.50 9.23 -6.72
N VAL A 77 -6.11 8.00 -6.98
CA VAL A 77 -7.01 6.94 -7.46
C VAL A 77 -6.91 5.78 -6.49
N ARG A 78 -8.06 5.27 -6.04
CA ARG A 78 -8.09 4.06 -5.20
C ARG A 78 -7.84 2.84 -6.07
N PHE A 79 -7.01 1.93 -5.57
CA PHE A 79 -6.67 0.72 -6.31
C PHE A 79 -7.89 -0.17 -6.54
N GLU A 80 -8.81 -0.21 -5.58
CA GLU A 80 -10.05 -0.97 -5.64
C GLU A 80 -10.95 -0.45 -6.77
N ASP A 81 -11.04 0.86 -6.96
CA ASP A 81 -11.82 1.43 -8.05
C ASP A 81 -11.24 1.04 -9.42
N LEU A 82 -9.90 1.01 -9.55
CA LEU A 82 -9.24 0.55 -10.78
C LEU A 82 -9.48 -0.95 -11.06
N ILE A 83 -9.58 -1.79 -10.02
CA ILE A 83 -9.87 -3.22 -10.18
C ILE A 83 -11.34 -3.45 -10.52
N PHE A 84 -12.25 -2.83 -9.77
CA PHE A 84 -13.68 -3.15 -9.83
C PHE A 84 -14.47 -2.32 -10.85
N ARG A 85 -13.96 -1.14 -11.22
CA ARG A 85 -14.58 -0.21 -12.19
C ARG A 85 -13.52 0.42 -13.12
N PRO A 86 -12.70 -0.40 -13.80
CA PRO A 86 -11.57 0.08 -14.58
C PRO A 86 -12.00 1.09 -15.66
N LYS A 87 -13.11 0.82 -16.36
CA LYS A 87 -13.59 1.67 -17.45
C LYS A 87 -14.04 3.03 -16.94
N GLU A 88 -14.93 3.06 -15.96
CA GLU A 88 -15.51 4.29 -15.42
C GLU A 88 -14.44 5.19 -14.80
N VAL A 89 -13.48 4.58 -14.09
CA VAL A 89 -12.38 5.30 -13.45
C VAL A 89 -11.43 5.85 -14.51
N THR A 90 -11.04 5.03 -15.50
CA THR A 90 -10.13 5.48 -16.57
C THR A 90 -10.78 6.60 -17.40
N GLU A 91 -12.07 6.52 -17.70
CA GLU A 91 -12.80 7.60 -18.38
C GLU A 91 -12.78 8.92 -17.58
N GLN A 92 -12.98 8.86 -16.25
CA GLN A 92 -12.90 10.04 -15.39
C GLN A 92 -11.48 10.62 -15.36
N ILE A 93 -10.46 9.77 -15.29
CA ILE A 93 -9.06 10.16 -15.35
C ILE A 93 -8.75 10.85 -16.70
N CYS A 94 -9.18 10.26 -17.82
CA CYS A 94 -9.02 10.86 -19.16
C CYS A 94 -9.67 12.23 -19.25
N LYS A 95 -10.92 12.39 -18.80
CA LYS A 95 -11.61 13.69 -18.78
C LYS A 95 -10.87 14.74 -17.92
N CYS A 96 -10.33 14.32 -16.78
CA CYS A 96 -9.59 15.20 -15.89
C CYS A 96 -8.22 15.62 -16.45
N ALA A 97 -7.47 14.68 -17.04
CA ALA A 97 -6.11 14.90 -17.54
C ALA A 97 -6.04 15.36 -19.01
N GLY A 98 -7.18 15.54 -19.68
CA GLY A 98 -7.25 15.91 -21.11
C GLY A 98 -6.90 14.75 -22.06
N GLY A 99 -7.07 13.50 -21.61
CA GLY A 99 -6.84 12.30 -22.39
C GLY A 99 -8.11 11.77 -23.09
N ILE A 100 -7.90 10.80 -23.98
CA ILE A 100 -8.97 10.07 -24.69
C ILE A 100 -8.82 8.60 -24.33
N LEU A 101 -9.93 7.90 -24.09
CA LEU A 101 -9.91 6.47 -23.80
C LEU A 101 -9.41 5.71 -25.04
N GLY A 102 -8.27 5.03 -24.90
CA GLY A 102 -7.72 4.18 -25.95
C GLY A 102 -8.25 2.76 -25.84
N HIS A 103 -8.35 2.08 -26.98
CA HIS A 103 -8.61 0.65 -27.06
C HIS A 103 -7.54 0.03 -27.96
N ARG A 104 -6.73 -0.87 -27.42
CA ARG A 104 -5.76 -1.66 -28.19
C ARG A 104 -6.43 -2.96 -28.66
N GLN A 105 -5.98 -3.49 -29.79
CA GLN A 105 -6.52 -4.75 -30.33
C GLN A 105 -6.36 -5.95 -29.39
N ASP A 106 -5.39 -5.91 -28.49
CA ASP A 106 -5.09 -6.96 -27.50
C ASP A 106 -5.76 -6.72 -26.13
N ASP A 107 -6.50 -5.63 -25.97
CA ASP A 107 -7.24 -5.38 -24.72
C ASP A 107 -8.42 -6.36 -24.65
N MET A 108 -8.40 -7.23 -23.64
CA MET A 108 -9.50 -8.14 -23.32
C MET A 108 -10.52 -7.39 -22.47
N ASP A 109 -11.72 -7.17 -23.00
CA ASP A 109 -12.82 -6.64 -22.19
C ASP A 109 -13.16 -7.62 -21.07
N ALA A 110 -13.38 -7.09 -19.86
CA ALA A 110 -13.96 -7.88 -18.79
C ALA A 110 -15.35 -8.37 -19.25
N PRO A 111 -15.71 -9.64 -19.03
CA PRO A 111 -17.01 -10.16 -19.42
C PRO A 111 -18.12 -9.28 -18.84
N VAL A 112 -19.06 -8.88 -19.68
CA VAL A 112 -20.19 -8.00 -19.30
C VAL A 112 -21.15 -8.72 -18.33
N ASP A 113 -21.03 -10.05 -18.25
CA ASP A 113 -21.90 -10.93 -17.47
C ASP A 113 -21.25 -11.32 -16.13
N GLY A 114 -21.17 -10.35 -15.22
CA GLY A 114 -21.34 -10.55 -13.76
C GLY A 114 -20.21 -11.23 -12.95
N PHE A 115 -19.99 -10.67 -11.76
CA PHE A 115 -19.47 -11.39 -10.60
C PHE A 115 -20.56 -12.29 -9.99
#